data_AF-A0A2G6D9K8-F1
#
_entry.id   AF-A0A2G6D9K8-F1
#
_cell.length_a   1.000
_cell.length_b   1.000
_cell.length_c   1.000
_cell.angle_alpha   90.00
_cell.angle_beta   90.00
_cell.angle_gamma   90.00
#
_symmetry.space_group_name_H-M   'P 1'
#
loop_
_entity.id
_entity.type
_entity.pdbx_description
1 polymer ?
#
loop_
_entity_poly.entity_id
_entity_poly.type
_entity_poly.pdbx_seq_one_letter_code
_entity_poly.pdbx_strand_id
1 'polypeptide(L)'
;MMMRYISNSNSKVLAVSAIVPEASFRKKLMDMNYPPMNNKTKSLGRSWIAAVLLSSTLSVQAADINLDKVAVVVNQDVILVSEVQQKARKMQASGNVSGEKPLLQQAMDQLVLEKLQLQAAKRSGIKADSASIERAIANIAQRNNLTPPQLKQALAKEGIDYATFRKNLTNQLVINSLKHLESSKRARVSDQEVNDLIAAESARLAEGRSYHIQDLLIAIPQPYTVAGFEQARRNAAQLRKLAITSPDFLKTRYADNTATDLGWKAAPQLSFGYLKALNQLDIGQVSEVIHDAQGFHVLKLVEKRGGVDKKSQQVRARHILIAASEPDAKSKIQQIRQQLVQGADFATLAKVYSADKKSAVNGGNLGWSDSKRYVPAFAKATETLTLNTLSPVIQTKFGYHLLEVQERREVDASKAALQATARQAILSKRQAQDYDAWLQSLRNNAHIEYRIGVK
;
A
#
# COMPACT_ATOMS: atom_id res chain seq x y z
N MET A 1 -5.63 28.61 -21.62
CA MET A 1 -4.73 29.43 -20.79
C MET A 1 -5.06 29.12 -19.33
N MET A 2 -4.02 28.84 -18.53
CA MET A 2 -4.01 28.40 -17.11
C MET A 2 -4.42 26.96 -16.76
N MET A 3 -3.39 26.11 -16.80
CA MET A 3 -3.22 24.83 -16.09
C MET A 3 -3.46 24.96 -14.58
N ARG A 4 -4.21 24.01 -14.00
CA ARG A 4 -4.05 23.62 -12.59
C ARG A 4 -3.60 22.16 -12.53
N TYR A 5 -2.32 21.99 -12.24
CA TYR A 5 -1.70 20.71 -11.90
C TYR A 5 -2.24 20.21 -10.56
N ILE A 6 -2.93 19.07 -10.56
CA ILE A 6 -3.24 18.32 -9.34
C ILE A 6 -2.15 17.27 -9.16
N SER A 7 -1.20 17.56 -8.27
CA SER A 7 -0.13 16.64 -7.86
C SER A 7 -0.73 15.51 -7.02
N ASN A 8 -0.77 14.32 -7.63
CA ASN A 8 -1.15 13.06 -7.00
C ASN A 8 0.05 12.53 -6.18
N SER A 9 0.04 12.71 -4.85
CA SER A 9 1.03 12.10 -3.95
C SER A 9 0.37 11.00 -3.12
N ASN A 10 0.43 9.78 -3.63
CA ASN A 10 0.23 8.56 -2.84
C ASN A 10 1.62 8.08 -2.43
N SER A 11 2.00 8.28 -1.17
CA SER A 11 3.22 7.70 -0.58
C SER A 11 2.99 7.42 0.89
N LYS A 12 2.97 6.12 1.20
CA LYS A 12 3.19 5.47 2.50
C LYS A 12 3.87 6.35 3.56
N VAL A 13 3.13 7.04 4.43
CA VAL A 13 3.67 7.54 5.72
C VAL A 13 2.53 7.68 6.74
N LEU A 14 2.12 6.58 7.37
CA LEU A 14 1.28 6.62 8.58
C LEU A 14 1.81 5.63 9.61
N ALA A 15 3.00 5.92 10.12
CA ALA A 15 3.48 5.50 11.44
C ALA A 15 4.83 6.20 11.69
N VAL A 16 4.98 6.82 12.86
CA VAL A 16 6.20 7.49 13.37
C VAL A 16 6.40 8.95 12.91
N SER A 17 5.39 9.80 13.13
CA SER A 17 5.56 11.27 13.22
C SER A 17 5.32 11.82 14.65
N ALA A 18 4.88 10.98 15.59
CA ALA A 18 4.39 11.45 16.89
C ALA A 18 5.44 11.50 18.03
N ILE A 19 6.75 11.59 17.76
CA ILE A 19 7.76 11.65 18.84
C ILE A 19 8.70 12.86 18.80
N VAL A 20 8.87 13.57 17.67
CA VAL A 20 9.54 14.89 17.66
C VAL A 20 8.90 15.76 16.57
N PRO A 21 8.33 16.95 16.88
CA PRO A 21 7.83 17.86 15.87
C PRO A 21 8.98 18.42 15.02
N GLU A 22 8.89 18.24 13.71
CA GLU A 22 9.89 18.60 12.69
C GLU A 22 10.19 20.12 12.61
N ALA A 23 9.36 20.96 13.24
CA ALA A 23 9.42 22.42 13.12
C ALA A 23 10.38 23.13 14.10
N SER A 24 10.82 22.48 15.19
CA SER A 24 11.69 23.11 16.20
C SER A 24 13.19 22.86 15.98
N PHE A 25 13.56 21.93 15.09
CA PHE A 25 14.96 21.49 14.93
C PHE A 25 15.79 22.41 14.02
N ARG A 26 15.16 23.15 13.09
CA ARG A 26 15.88 23.98 12.10
C ARG A 26 16.28 25.38 12.58
N LYS A 27 15.65 25.93 13.63
CA LYS A 27 15.78 27.36 13.96
C LYS A 27 16.79 27.70 15.07
N LYS A 28 17.53 26.73 15.62
CA LYS A 28 18.44 26.98 16.76
C LYS A 28 19.84 26.40 16.63
N LEU A 29 20.34 26.30 15.40
CA LEU A 29 21.71 25.88 15.08
C LEU A 29 22.47 26.86 14.16
N MET A 30 21.90 28.03 13.88
CA MET A 30 22.61 29.14 13.25
C MET A 30 22.46 30.34 14.15
N ASP A 31 23.44 30.51 15.04
CA ASP A 31 23.95 31.80 15.54
C ASP A 31 24.87 31.50 16.73
N MET A 32 26.06 30.99 16.42
CA MET A 32 27.23 31.08 17.30
C MET A 32 28.26 31.93 16.56
N ASN A 33 28.30 33.22 16.89
CA ASN A 33 29.53 34.00 16.78
C ASN A 33 29.48 35.19 17.76
N TYR A 34 30.46 35.23 18.65
CA TYR A 34 30.88 36.37 19.50
C TYR A 34 32.34 36.67 19.10
N PRO A 35 32.96 37.84 19.42
CA PRO A 35 32.53 39.25 19.37
C PRO A 35 33.62 40.13 18.65
N PRO A 36 33.73 41.47 18.86
CA PRO A 36 34.42 42.01 20.06
C PRO A 36 33.83 43.30 20.69
N MET A 37 34.42 43.62 21.84
CA MET A 37 34.22 44.74 22.79
C MET A 37 34.20 46.16 22.21
N ASN A 38 33.47 47.07 22.89
CA ASN A 38 34.06 48.36 23.29
C ASN A 38 33.36 49.00 24.52
N ASN A 39 34.16 49.70 25.32
CA ASN A 39 33.89 50.34 26.60
C ASN A 39 33.14 51.68 26.46
N LYS A 40 32.37 52.07 27.50
CA LYS A 40 32.52 53.36 28.21
C LYS A 40 31.60 53.48 29.45
N THR A 41 32.29 53.60 30.58
CA THR A 41 32.02 54.20 31.91
C THR A 41 30.86 55.20 32.11
N LYS A 42 30.21 55.12 33.30
CA LYS A 42 30.07 56.13 34.41
C LYS A 42 28.91 55.69 35.36
N SER A 43 29.12 55.25 36.61
CA SER A 43 29.18 56.02 37.89
C SER A 43 27.99 57.01 38.06
N LEU A 44 27.15 57.06 39.10
CA LEU A 44 27.31 57.01 40.57
C LEU A 44 25.91 57.01 41.25
N GLY A 45 25.84 56.61 42.54
CA GLY A 45 24.81 57.09 43.50
C GLY A 45 24.09 55.99 44.30
N ARG A 46 24.69 55.46 45.38
CA ARG A 46 24.50 55.85 46.80
C ARG A 46 23.18 55.36 47.46
N SER A 47 23.38 54.30 48.24
CA SER A 47 22.81 53.95 49.55
C SER A 47 21.48 54.56 50.02
N TRP A 48 20.54 53.67 50.39
CA TRP A 48 19.88 53.72 51.70
C TRP A 48 19.74 52.32 52.28
N ILE A 49 20.40 52.11 53.41
CA ILE A 49 20.19 50.98 54.32
C ILE A 49 18.98 51.37 55.18
N ALA A 50 17.90 50.60 55.09
CA ALA A 50 16.82 50.62 56.07
C ALA A 50 16.70 49.21 56.64
N ALA A 51 17.19 49.05 57.87
CA ALA A 51 17.03 47.86 58.68
C ALA A 51 15.55 47.75 59.10
N VAL A 52 14.86 46.76 58.56
CA VAL A 52 13.57 46.29 59.07
C VAL A 52 13.79 44.90 59.61
N LEU A 53 13.86 44.80 60.95
CA LEU A 53 13.68 43.57 61.70
C LEU A 53 12.21 43.16 61.52
N LEU A 54 11.92 42.30 60.54
CA LEU A 54 10.67 41.58 60.45
C LEU A 54 10.96 40.09 60.59
N SER A 55 10.40 39.53 61.67
CA SER A 55 10.44 38.13 62.06
C SER A 55 10.34 37.18 60.87
N SER A 56 11.43 36.49 60.56
CA SER A 56 11.44 35.36 59.64
C SER A 56 10.77 34.17 60.31
N THR A 57 9.44 34.11 60.22
CA THR A 57 8.74 32.82 60.32
C THR A 57 9.22 31.99 59.13
N LEU A 58 10.12 31.04 59.39
CA LEU A 58 10.38 29.94 58.47
C LEU A 58 9.09 29.15 58.36
N SER A 59 8.23 29.53 57.41
CA SER A 59 7.23 28.63 56.89
C SER A 59 8.01 27.47 56.28
N VAL A 60 8.08 26.35 57.01
CA VAL A 60 8.37 25.06 56.41
C VAL A 60 7.27 24.86 55.38
N GLN A 61 7.52 25.24 54.14
CA GLN A 61 6.76 24.76 53.00
C GLN A 61 7.05 23.27 52.96
N ALA A 62 6.21 22.50 53.64
CA ALA A 62 6.03 21.10 53.37
C ALA A 62 5.87 21.02 51.85
N ALA A 63 6.87 20.44 51.18
CA ALA A 63 6.77 20.15 49.77
C ALA A 63 5.55 19.23 49.65
N ASP A 64 4.46 19.75 49.08
CA ASP A 64 3.29 18.95 48.76
C ASP A 64 3.77 17.72 48.01
N ILE A 65 3.71 16.56 48.65
CA ILE A 65 3.83 15.28 47.96
C ILE A 65 2.56 15.22 47.12
N ASN A 66 2.66 15.74 45.89
CA ASN A 66 1.56 15.80 44.96
C ASN A 66 1.25 14.37 44.52
N LEU A 67 0.42 13.68 45.31
CA LEU A 67 -0.08 12.35 45.02
C LEU A 67 -0.87 12.43 43.72
N ASP A 68 -0.28 11.88 42.66
CA ASP A 68 -0.88 11.87 41.33
C ASP A 68 -2.23 11.16 41.37
N LYS A 69 -3.27 11.85 40.92
CA LYS A 69 -4.66 11.39 41.05
C LYS A 69 -5.01 10.44 39.92
N VAL A 70 -5.92 9.50 40.20
CA VAL A 70 -6.46 8.58 39.20
C VAL A 70 -7.51 9.30 38.36
N ALA A 71 -7.26 9.45 37.06
CA ALA A 71 -8.23 10.03 36.12
C ALA A 71 -9.25 8.99 35.63
N VAL A 72 -8.78 7.79 35.26
CA VAL A 72 -9.62 6.70 34.72
C VAL A 72 -9.11 5.36 35.21
N VAL A 73 -10.01 4.45 35.58
CA VAL A 73 -9.72 3.02 35.81
C VAL A 73 -10.15 2.25 34.58
N VAL A 74 -9.27 1.39 34.04
CA VAL A 74 -9.49 0.59 32.83
C VAL A 74 -9.18 -0.87 33.15
N ASN A 75 -10.23 -1.66 33.41
CA ASN A 75 -10.13 -3.01 33.96
C ASN A 75 -9.31 -3.03 35.26
N GLN A 76 -8.07 -3.53 35.21
CA GLN A 76 -7.15 -3.62 36.34
C GLN A 76 -6.05 -2.54 36.32
N ASP A 77 -5.99 -1.73 35.26
CA ASP A 77 -5.00 -0.66 35.10
C ASP A 77 -5.61 0.71 35.45
N VAL A 78 -4.76 1.65 35.85
CA VAL A 78 -5.14 3.05 36.09
C VAL A 78 -4.45 3.98 35.08
N ILE A 79 -5.15 5.06 34.74
CA ILE A 79 -4.63 6.20 33.99
C ILE A 79 -4.62 7.40 34.95
N LEU A 80 -3.45 8.01 35.10
CA LEU A 80 -3.23 9.14 36.00
C LEU A 80 -3.53 10.49 35.34
N VAL A 81 -3.81 11.51 36.14
CA VAL A 81 -4.04 12.88 35.65
C VAL A 81 -2.81 13.42 34.92
N SER A 82 -1.61 13.14 35.43
CA SER A 82 -0.36 13.55 34.79
C SER A 82 -0.20 12.97 33.37
N GLU A 83 -0.56 11.70 33.16
CA GLU A 83 -0.52 11.02 31.85
C GLU A 83 -1.46 11.71 30.86
N VAL A 84 -2.68 12.05 31.30
CA VAL A 84 -3.68 12.75 30.49
C VAL A 84 -3.16 14.12 30.06
N GLN A 85 -2.64 14.91 31.00
CA GLN A 85 -2.09 16.24 30.71
C GLN A 85 -0.87 16.17 29.78
N GLN A 86 -0.02 15.16 29.94
CA GLN A 86 1.13 14.96 29.06
C GLN A 86 0.69 14.60 27.63
N LYS A 87 -0.30 13.70 27.50
CA LYS A 87 -0.87 13.33 26.20
C LYS A 87 -1.54 14.52 25.51
N ALA A 88 -2.32 15.32 26.24
CA ALA A 88 -2.94 16.54 25.74
C ALA A 88 -1.91 17.55 25.22
N ARG A 89 -0.83 17.81 25.99
CA ARG A 89 0.27 18.69 25.56
C ARG A 89 0.92 18.21 24.27
N LYS A 90 1.16 16.89 24.14
CA LYS A 90 1.71 16.30 22.90
C LYS A 90 0.76 16.46 21.72
N MET A 91 -0.54 16.24 21.91
CA MET A 91 -1.56 16.41 20.86
C MET A 91 -1.66 17.86 20.38
N GLN A 92 -1.56 18.83 21.31
CA GLN A 92 -1.53 20.25 21.00
C GLN A 92 -0.28 20.63 20.20
N ALA A 93 0.89 20.15 20.63
CA ALA A 93 2.16 20.40 19.94
C ALA A 93 2.23 19.78 18.53
N SER A 94 1.54 18.66 18.30
CA SER A 94 1.50 18.00 16.99
C SER A 94 0.37 18.51 16.07
N GLY A 95 -0.45 19.48 16.50
CA GLY A 95 -1.60 19.95 15.75
C GLY A 95 -2.73 18.91 15.58
N ASN A 96 -2.69 17.80 16.34
CA ASN A 96 -3.69 16.73 16.29
C ASN A 96 -4.82 17.02 17.27
N VAL A 97 -5.47 18.18 17.09
CA VAL A 97 -6.63 18.60 17.86
C VAL A 97 -7.79 18.71 16.87
N SER A 98 -8.83 17.87 17.04
CA SER A 98 -9.98 17.87 16.14
C SER A 98 -11.25 17.47 16.88
N GLY A 99 -12.38 18.07 16.52
CA GLY A 99 -13.70 17.80 17.10
C GLY A 99 -14.11 18.72 18.26
N GLU A 100 -15.38 18.62 18.64
CA GLU A 100 -16.03 19.49 19.63
C GLU A 100 -15.67 19.14 21.09
N LYS A 101 -15.08 17.96 21.32
CA LYS A 101 -14.71 17.49 22.66
C LYS A 101 -13.50 18.27 23.23
N PRO A 102 -13.48 18.58 24.54
CA PRO A 102 -12.31 19.17 25.19
C PRO A 102 -11.04 18.32 24.99
N LEU A 103 -9.89 18.97 24.77
CA LEU A 103 -8.61 18.30 24.50
C LEU A 103 -8.23 17.26 25.58
N LEU A 104 -8.50 17.56 26.85
CA LEU A 104 -8.24 16.65 27.97
C LEU A 104 -9.10 15.38 27.87
N GLN A 105 -10.37 15.50 27.47
CA GLN A 105 -11.25 14.36 27.23
C GLN A 105 -10.74 13.52 26.04
N GLN A 106 -10.25 14.15 24.98
CA GLN A 106 -9.66 13.44 23.84
C GLN A 106 -8.39 12.68 24.23
N ALA A 107 -7.54 13.29 25.06
CA ALA A 107 -6.35 12.64 25.61
C ALA A 107 -6.70 11.44 26.49
N MET A 108 -7.73 11.55 27.33
CA MET A 108 -8.26 10.42 28.12
C MET A 108 -8.77 9.30 27.21
N ASP A 109 -9.61 9.61 26.22
CA ASP A 109 -10.14 8.65 25.25
C ASP A 109 -9.01 7.86 24.54
N GLN A 110 -7.94 8.56 24.12
CA GLN A 110 -6.79 7.92 23.49
C GLN A 110 -5.99 7.03 24.45
N LEU A 111 -5.79 7.46 25.70
CA LEU A 111 -5.05 6.67 26.69
C LEU A 111 -5.83 5.42 27.11
N VAL A 112 -7.16 5.52 27.26
CA VAL A 112 -8.02 4.36 27.52
C VAL A 112 -7.88 3.34 26.41
N LEU A 113 -7.98 3.78 25.15
CA LEU A 113 -7.82 2.90 23.99
C LEU A 113 -6.43 2.24 23.96
N GLU A 114 -5.37 3.02 24.21
CA GLU A 114 -4.00 2.53 24.25
C GLU A 114 -3.81 1.44 25.32
N LYS A 115 -4.34 1.64 26.54
CA LYS A 115 -4.29 0.62 27.60
C LYS A 115 -5.05 -0.64 27.21
N LEU A 116 -6.24 -0.52 26.63
CA LEU A 116 -7.03 -1.68 26.18
C LEU A 116 -6.31 -2.49 25.11
N GLN A 117 -5.65 -1.82 24.15
CA GLN A 117 -4.86 -2.49 23.12
C GLN A 117 -3.65 -3.22 23.73
N LEU A 118 -2.94 -2.61 24.67
CA LEU A 118 -1.81 -3.26 25.36
C LEU A 118 -2.25 -4.48 26.18
N GLN A 119 -3.39 -4.40 26.87
CA GLN A 119 -3.97 -5.54 27.57
C GLN A 119 -4.36 -6.67 26.59
N ALA A 120 -4.98 -6.32 25.46
CA ALA A 120 -5.31 -7.29 24.42
C ALA A 120 -4.08 -7.95 23.80
N ALA A 121 -3.03 -7.18 23.49
CA ALA A 121 -1.74 -7.72 23.04
C ALA A 121 -1.15 -8.70 24.05
N LYS A 122 -1.16 -8.35 25.34
CA LYS A 122 -0.67 -9.20 26.42
C LYS A 122 -1.44 -10.53 26.48
N ARG A 123 -2.78 -10.50 26.37
CA ARG A 123 -3.62 -11.72 26.32
C ARG A 123 -3.35 -12.58 25.09
N SER A 124 -3.07 -11.95 23.95
CA SER A 124 -2.71 -12.63 22.69
C SER A 124 -1.25 -13.08 22.63
N GLY A 125 -0.47 -12.94 23.72
CA GLY A 125 0.93 -13.34 23.78
C GLY A 125 1.88 -12.48 22.94
N ILE A 126 1.44 -11.33 22.45
CA ILE A 126 2.24 -10.45 21.59
C ILE A 126 3.24 -9.69 22.45
N LYS A 127 4.52 -9.79 22.07
CA LYS A 127 5.64 -9.07 22.69
C LYS A 127 6.56 -8.53 21.60
N ALA A 128 7.14 -7.36 21.82
CA ALA A 128 8.21 -6.86 20.96
C ALA A 128 9.53 -7.49 21.41
N ASP A 129 10.23 -8.16 20.49
CA ASP A 129 11.57 -8.68 20.75
C ASP A 129 12.61 -7.55 20.76
N SER A 130 13.72 -7.76 21.47
CA SER A 130 14.78 -6.76 21.62
C SER A 130 15.35 -6.32 20.27
N ALA A 131 15.50 -7.22 19.30
CA ALA A 131 16.08 -6.88 18.00
C ALA A 131 15.15 -5.99 17.16
N SER A 132 13.83 -6.16 17.27
CA SER A 132 12.83 -5.28 16.67
C SER A 132 12.86 -3.87 17.28
N ILE A 133 13.05 -3.77 18.60
CA ILE A 133 13.17 -2.48 19.30
C ILE A 133 14.45 -1.76 18.85
N GLU A 134 15.61 -2.42 18.85
CA GLU A 134 16.87 -1.81 18.43
C GLU A 134 16.83 -1.37 16.96
N ARG A 135 16.25 -2.17 16.06
CA ARG A 135 16.06 -1.77 14.65
C ARG A 135 15.16 -0.55 14.52
N ALA A 136 14.08 -0.46 15.30
CA ALA A 136 13.20 0.70 15.29
C ALA A 136 13.94 1.97 15.77
N ILE A 137 14.75 1.87 16.83
CA ILE A 137 15.59 2.96 17.33
C ILE A 137 16.60 3.40 16.26
N ALA A 138 17.30 2.45 15.63
CA ALA A 138 18.26 2.74 14.58
C ALA A 138 17.62 3.44 13.38
N ASN A 139 16.43 3.01 12.96
CA ASN A 139 15.68 3.65 11.88
C ASN A 139 15.25 5.08 12.24
N ILE A 140 14.82 5.33 13.48
CA ILE A 140 14.48 6.69 13.95
C ILE A 140 15.73 7.56 13.96
N ALA A 141 16.86 7.05 14.46
CA ALA A 141 18.11 7.78 14.49
C ALA A 141 18.54 8.14 13.05
N GLN A 142 18.54 7.17 12.13
CA GLN A 142 18.91 7.37 10.73
C GLN A 142 18.03 8.41 10.02
N ARG A 143 16.70 8.38 10.24
CA ARG A 143 15.78 9.38 9.66
C ARG A 143 16.08 10.81 10.13
N ASN A 144 16.67 10.95 11.32
CA ASN A 144 17.09 12.23 11.88
C ASN A 144 18.58 12.53 11.63
N ASN A 145 19.26 11.74 10.79
CA ASN A 145 20.71 11.84 10.52
C ASN A 145 21.56 11.70 11.80
N LEU A 146 21.10 10.91 12.76
CA LEU A 146 21.78 10.61 14.02
C LEU A 146 22.15 9.12 14.08
N THR A 147 23.15 8.79 14.90
CA THR A 147 23.38 7.44 15.40
C THR A 147 22.53 7.16 16.65
N PRO A 148 22.26 5.89 17.03
CA PRO A 148 21.49 5.59 18.24
C PRO A 148 22.03 6.24 19.53
N PRO A 149 23.36 6.30 19.79
CA PRO A 149 23.90 7.05 20.92
C PRO A 149 23.64 8.56 20.84
N GLN A 150 23.77 9.16 19.66
CA GLN A 150 23.46 10.58 19.45
C GLN A 150 21.97 10.89 19.63
N LEU A 151 21.08 9.98 19.21
CA LEU A 151 19.64 10.09 19.45
C LEU A 151 19.35 10.12 20.96
N LYS A 152 19.97 9.24 21.75
CA LYS A 152 19.83 9.24 23.22
C LYS A 152 20.25 10.59 23.83
N GLN A 153 21.36 11.16 23.36
CA GLN A 153 21.84 12.48 23.83
C GLN A 153 20.89 13.61 23.42
N ALA A 154 20.36 13.57 22.19
CA ALA A 154 19.41 14.55 21.70
C ALA A 154 18.11 14.55 22.52
N LEU A 155 17.56 13.36 22.81
CA LEU A 155 16.38 13.19 23.67
C LEU A 155 16.61 13.77 25.07
N ALA A 156 17.79 13.54 25.66
CA ALA A 156 18.13 14.09 26.96
C ALA A 156 18.16 15.64 26.97
N LYS A 157 18.63 16.27 25.88
CA LYS A 157 18.61 17.74 25.73
C LYS A 157 17.20 18.32 25.64
N GLU A 158 16.25 17.53 25.14
CA GLU A 158 14.82 17.90 25.08
C GLU A 158 14.06 17.51 26.37
N GLY A 159 14.76 16.99 27.39
CA GLY A 159 14.15 16.55 28.64
C GLY A 159 13.34 15.25 28.52
N ILE A 160 13.56 14.47 27.47
CA ILE A 160 12.91 13.17 27.26
C ILE A 160 13.81 12.06 27.81
N ASP A 161 13.34 11.37 28.84
CA ASP A 161 14.02 10.20 29.38
C ASP A 161 14.07 9.06 28.35
N TYR A 162 15.26 8.46 28.18
CA TYR A 162 15.51 7.42 27.19
C TYR A 162 14.77 6.12 27.50
N ALA A 163 14.63 5.76 28.78
CA ALA A 163 13.90 4.56 29.18
C ALA A 163 12.40 4.70 28.85
N THR A 164 11.84 5.87 29.11
CA THR A 164 10.47 6.25 28.75
C THR A 164 10.28 6.26 27.22
N PHE A 165 11.21 6.82 26.46
CA PHE A 165 11.20 6.75 25.00
C PHE A 165 11.17 5.29 24.50
N ARG A 166 12.08 4.45 25.00
CA ARG A 166 12.16 3.03 24.62
C ARG A 166 10.88 2.28 24.98
N LYS A 167 10.31 2.53 26.17
CA LYS A 167 9.02 1.96 26.60
C LYS A 167 7.88 2.36 25.67
N ASN A 168 7.76 3.63 25.32
CA ASN A 168 6.73 4.13 24.41
C ASN A 168 6.87 3.52 23.01
N LEU A 169 8.11 3.41 22.50
CA LEU A 169 8.37 2.75 21.24
C LEU A 169 8.00 1.26 21.28
N THR A 170 8.32 0.59 22.39
CA THR A 170 7.94 -0.81 22.63
C THR A 170 6.42 -0.98 22.58
N ASN A 171 5.67 -0.13 23.29
CA ASN A 171 4.21 -0.13 23.28
C ASN A 171 3.67 0.06 21.86
N GLN A 172 4.23 1.00 21.09
CA GLN A 172 3.83 1.23 19.70
C GLN A 172 4.08 0.01 18.80
N LEU A 173 5.22 -0.66 18.94
CA LEU A 173 5.52 -1.87 18.19
C LEU A 173 4.53 -2.99 18.53
N VAL A 174 4.24 -3.18 19.82
CA VAL A 174 3.26 -4.18 20.29
C VAL A 174 1.86 -3.89 19.73
N ILE A 175 1.40 -2.64 19.80
CA ILE A 175 0.09 -2.22 19.27
C ILE A 175 0.05 -2.41 17.74
N ASN A 176 1.12 -2.07 17.02
CA ASN A 176 1.19 -2.27 15.58
C ASN A 176 1.15 -3.76 15.20
N SER A 177 1.88 -4.61 15.92
CA SER A 177 1.83 -6.06 15.74
C SER A 177 0.43 -6.62 16.00
N LEU A 178 -0.24 -6.14 17.04
CA LEU A 178 -1.63 -6.48 17.34
C LEU A 178 -2.59 -6.06 16.22
N LYS A 179 -2.45 -4.82 15.72
CA LYS A 179 -3.23 -4.33 14.58
C LYS A 179 -3.06 -5.23 13.36
N HIS A 180 -1.83 -5.58 13.00
CA HIS A 180 -1.57 -6.48 11.88
C HIS A 180 -2.21 -7.84 12.09
N LEU A 181 -2.07 -8.44 13.28
CA LEU A 181 -2.67 -9.73 13.61
C LEU A 181 -4.20 -9.68 13.46
N GLU A 182 -4.87 -8.74 14.14
CA GLU A 182 -6.34 -8.67 14.13
C GLU A 182 -6.90 -8.32 12.74
N SER A 183 -6.26 -7.39 12.03
CA SER A 183 -6.66 -7.02 10.65
C SER A 183 -6.49 -8.17 9.65
N SER A 184 -5.53 -9.07 9.88
CA SER A 184 -5.26 -10.19 8.97
C SER A 184 -6.22 -11.38 9.15
N LYS A 185 -6.80 -11.56 10.34
CA LYS A 185 -7.68 -12.70 10.66
C LYS A 185 -8.95 -12.76 9.81
N ARG A 186 -9.45 -11.61 9.35
CA ARG A 186 -10.76 -11.49 8.67
C ARG A 186 -10.66 -11.09 7.20
N ALA A 187 -9.47 -10.75 6.73
CA ALA A 187 -9.30 -10.17 5.42
C ALA A 187 -9.11 -11.22 4.33
N ARG A 188 -10.23 -11.66 3.71
CA ARG A 188 -10.22 -12.37 2.43
C ARG A 188 -10.76 -11.44 1.35
N VAL A 189 -10.13 -11.40 0.17
CA VAL A 189 -10.58 -10.60 -0.98
C VAL A 189 -10.92 -11.56 -2.11
N SER A 190 -12.15 -11.50 -2.62
CA SER A 190 -12.59 -12.33 -3.74
C SER A 190 -12.25 -11.69 -5.08
N ASP A 191 -12.14 -12.51 -6.12
CA ASP A 191 -11.91 -12.01 -7.49
C ASP A 191 -13.07 -11.17 -8.01
N GLN A 192 -14.30 -11.46 -7.56
CA GLN A 192 -15.47 -10.67 -7.95
C GLN A 192 -15.39 -9.24 -7.42
N GLU A 193 -15.03 -9.04 -6.15
CA GLU A 193 -14.86 -7.71 -5.56
C GLU A 193 -13.75 -6.91 -6.25
N VAL A 194 -12.69 -7.59 -6.69
CA VAL A 194 -11.59 -6.97 -7.45
C VAL A 194 -12.09 -6.50 -8.80
N ASN A 195 -12.85 -7.33 -9.49
CA ASN A 195 -13.45 -6.97 -10.78
C ASN A 195 -14.46 -5.83 -10.62
N ASP A 196 -15.25 -5.82 -9.55
CA ASP A 196 -16.23 -4.77 -9.26
C ASP A 196 -15.55 -3.44 -8.93
N LEU A 197 -14.46 -3.43 -8.14
CA LEU A 197 -13.67 -2.22 -7.88
C LEU A 197 -12.99 -1.71 -9.15
N ILE A 198 -12.36 -2.59 -9.92
CA ILE A 198 -11.75 -2.22 -11.20
C ILE A 198 -12.78 -1.61 -12.13
N ALA A 199 -13.99 -2.17 -12.16
CA ALA A 199 -15.08 -1.61 -12.92
C ALA A 199 -15.48 -0.24 -12.35
N ALA A 200 -15.60 -0.09 -11.03
CA ALA A 200 -16.04 1.17 -10.39
C ALA A 200 -15.02 2.30 -10.53
N GLU A 201 -13.72 1.98 -10.56
CA GLU A 201 -12.60 2.92 -10.68
C GLU A 201 -12.02 2.99 -12.11
N SER A 202 -12.60 2.27 -13.09
CA SER A 202 -12.06 2.14 -14.45
C SER A 202 -11.86 3.49 -15.15
N ALA A 203 -12.68 4.49 -14.84
CA ALA A 203 -12.54 5.85 -15.39
C ALA A 203 -11.25 6.56 -14.94
N ARG A 204 -10.77 6.29 -13.72
CA ARG A 204 -9.52 6.87 -13.17
C ARG A 204 -8.28 6.08 -13.58
N LEU A 205 -8.43 4.77 -13.79
CA LEU A 205 -7.32 3.88 -14.14
C LEU A 205 -7.12 3.73 -15.66
N ALA A 206 -8.12 4.12 -16.45
CA ALA A 206 -8.02 4.30 -17.90
C ALA A 206 -7.63 5.73 -18.30
N GLU A 207 -7.08 6.52 -17.37
CA GLU A 207 -6.56 7.85 -17.65
C GLU A 207 -5.54 7.79 -18.79
N GLY A 208 -5.82 8.53 -19.87
CA GLY A 208 -5.02 8.52 -21.10
C GLY A 208 -5.38 7.46 -22.14
N ARG A 209 -6.41 6.63 -21.95
CA ARG A 209 -6.92 5.67 -22.95
C ARG A 209 -8.15 6.20 -23.69
N SER A 210 -8.21 5.95 -25.01
CA SER A 210 -9.33 6.27 -25.88
C SER A 210 -9.72 5.05 -26.74
N TYR A 211 -10.99 4.95 -27.08
CA TYR A 211 -11.57 3.86 -27.86
C TYR A 211 -12.32 4.44 -29.06
N HIS A 212 -12.18 3.84 -30.23
CA HIS A 212 -13.07 4.07 -31.37
C HIS A 212 -14.16 3.00 -31.33
N ILE A 213 -15.41 3.44 -31.17
CA ILE A 213 -16.54 2.56 -30.86
C ILE A 213 -17.66 2.77 -31.88
N GLN A 214 -18.22 1.67 -32.35
CA GLN A 214 -19.50 1.66 -33.06
C GLN A 214 -20.56 1.05 -32.15
N ASP A 215 -21.78 1.58 -32.19
CA ASP A 215 -22.90 1.15 -31.37
C ASP A 215 -24.10 0.78 -32.23
N LEU A 216 -24.76 -0.33 -31.86
CA LEU A 216 -26.08 -0.71 -32.33
C LEU A 216 -27.04 -0.69 -31.15
N LEU A 217 -28.06 0.16 -31.22
CA LEU A 217 -29.01 0.38 -30.14
C LEU A 217 -30.41 -0.14 -30.52
N ILE A 218 -30.99 -0.96 -29.65
CA ILE A 218 -32.42 -1.26 -29.61
C ILE A 218 -33.05 -0.44 -28.47
N ALA A 219 -33.90 0.51 -28.83
CA ALA A 219 -34.51 1.40 -27.85
C ALA A 219 -35.51 0.70 -26.92
N ILE A 220 -35.57 1.23 -25.69
CA ILE A 220 -36.70 1.21 -24.76
C ILE A 220 -38.09 1.56 -25.33
N PRO A 221 -39.07 0.67 -25.64
CA PRO A 221 -40.38 1.17 -26.06
C PRO A 221 -41.02 2.03 -24.97
N GLN A 222 -41.57 3.18 -25.35
CA GLN A 222 -42.32 4.08 -24.46
C GLN A 222 -43.83 4.00 -24.78
N PRO A 223 -44.71 3.91 -23.77
CA PRO A 223 -44.40 3.88 -22.34
C PRO A 223 -43.73 2.58 -21.89
N TYR A 224 -42.90 2.67 -20.85
CA TYR A 224 -42.19 1.51 -20.31
C TYR A 224 -43.16 0.40 -19.86
N THR A 225 -42.97 -0.81 -20.40
CA THR A 225 -43.68 -2.02 -19.97
C THR A 225 -42.70 -3.18 -19.83
N VAL A 226 -42.99 -4.11 -18.91
CA VAL A 226 -42.17 -5.33 -18.73
C VAL A 226 -42.10 -6.14 -20.02
N ALA A 227 -43.23 -6.28 -20.72
CA ALA A 227 -43.29 -6.99 -21.99
C ALA A 227 -42.44 -6.31 -23.08
N GLY A 228 -42.50 -4.98 -23.20
CA GLY A 228 -41.70 -4.20 -24.14
C GLY A 228 -40.20 -4.28 -23.83
N PHE A 229 -39.82 -4.21 -22.56
CA PHE A 229 -38.43 -4.37 -22.13
C PHE A 229 -37.85 -5.74 -22.48
N GLU A 230 -38.58 -6.82 -22.17
CA GLU A 230 -38.15 -8.19 -22.49
C GLU A 230 -38.10 -8.45 -24.00
N GLN A 231 -39.00 -7.83 -24.77
CA GLN A 231 -38.95 -7.89 -26.23
C GLN A 231 -37.71 -7.17 -26.78
N ALA A 232 -37.42 -5.95 -26.30
CA ALA A 232 -36.22 -5.20 -26.68
C ALA A 232 -34.94 -5.97 -26.34
N ARG A 233 -34.89 -6.62 -25.16
CA ARG A 233 -33.78 -7.49 -24.76
C ARG A 233 -33.57 -8.66 -25.71
N ARG A 234 -34.64 -9.38 -26.09
CA ARG A 234 -34.58 -10.48 -27.07
C ARG A 234 -34.12 -9.99 -28.43
N ASN A 235 -34.63 -8.84 -28.87
CA ASN A 235 -34.24 -8.24 -30.14
C ASN A 235 -32.74 -7.89 -30.15
N ALA A 236 -32.23 -7.30 -29.08
CA ALA A 236 -30.80 -6.98 -28.96
C ALA A 236 -29.92 -8.23 -28.94
N ALA A 237 -30.37 -9.31 -28.27
CA ALA A 237 -29.65 -10.58 -28.30
C ALA A 237 -29.57 -11.17 -29.72
N GLN A 238 -30.63 -11.05 -30.52
CA GLN A 238 -30.64 -11.50 -31.91
C GLN A 238 -29.81 -10.59 -32.82
N LEU A 239 -29.91 -9.26 -32.63
CA LEU A 239 -29.10 -8.27 -33.34
C LEU A 239 -27.61 -8.54 -33.13
N ARG A 240 -27.20 -8.85 -31.89
CA ARG A 240 -25.81 -9.23 -31.59
C ARG A 240 -25.34 -10.43 -32.39
N LYS A 241 -26.14 -11.50 -32.46
CA LYS A 241 -25.77 -12.73 -33.22
C LYS A 241 -25.45 -12.39 -34.67
N LEU A 242 -26.27 -11.54 -35.29
CA LEU A 242 -26.05 -11.06 -36.66
C LEU A 242 -24.82 -10.16 -36.77
N ALA A 243 -24.63 -9.27 -35.80
CA ALA A 243 -23.54 -8.30 -35.79
C ALA A 243 -22.16 -8.95 -35.67
N ILE A 244 -22.04 -10.07 -34.94
CA ILE A 244 -20.78 -10.84 -34.80
C ILE A 244 -20.27 -11.34 -36.15
N THR A 245 -21.18 -11.81 -37.01
CA THR A 245 -20.85 -12.36 -38.33
C THR A 245 -20.91 -11.34 -39.45
N SER A 246 -21.34 -10.10 -39.15
CA SER A 246 -21.56 -9.07 -40.17
C SER A 246 -20.22 -8.53 -40.70
N PRO A 247 -20.02 -8.49 -42.02
CA PRO A 247 -18.85 -7.83 -42.62
C PRO A 247 -18.83 -6.33 -42.35
N ASP A 248 -20.01 -5.70 -42.25
CA ASP A 248 -20.18 -4.28 -41.99
C ASP A 248 -21.12 -4.09 -40.79
N PHE A 249 -20.52 -3.84 -39.63
CA PHE A 249 -21.20 -3.77 -38.35
C PHE A 249 -22.32 -2.72 -38.35
N LEU A 250 -22.06 -1.53 -38.91
CA LEU A 250 -23.02 -0.42 -38.96
C LEU A 250 -24.17 -0.65 -39.96
N LYS A 251 -24.03 -1.61 -40.88
CA LYS A 251 -25.12 -2.05 -41.77
C LYS A 251 -25.95 -3.20 -41.22
N THR A 252 -25.62 -3.72 -40.04
CA THR A 252 -26.43 -4.77 -39.39
C THR A 252 -27.82 -4.22 -39.06
N ARG A 253 -28.86 -4.92 -39.51
CA ARG A 253 -30.25 -4.55 -39.27
C ARG A 253 -31.01 -5.71 -38.65
N TYR A 254 -31.70 -5.44 -37.56
CA TYR A 254 -32.67 -6.34 -36.94
C TYR A 254 -33.59 -5.56 -36.01
N ALA A 255 -34.90 -5.66 -36.21
CA ALA A 255 -35.89 -4.76 -35.62
C ALA A 255 -35.57 -3.28 -35.92
N ASP A 256 -36.18 -2.35 -35.17
CA ASP A 256 -35.97 -0.91 -35.32
C ASP A 256 -34.67 -0.46 -34.62
N ASN A 257 -33.55 -1.11 -34.94
CA ASN A 257 -32.26 -0.75 -34.37
C ASN A 257 -31.70 0.51 -35.02
N THR A 258 -31.04 1.35 -34.22
CA THR A 258 -30.18 2.42 -34.72
C THR A 258 -28.73 1.95 -34.74
N ALA A 259 -27.95 2.49 -35.68
CA ALA A 259 -26.53 2.21 -35.81
C ALA A 259 -25.78 3.55 -35.82
N THR A 260 -24.76 3.69 -34.99
CA THR A 260 -24.02 4.96 -34.85
C THR A 260 -22.53 4.68 -34.68
N ASP A 261 -21.70 5.39 -35.45
CA ASP A 261 -20.27 5.47 -35.15
C ASP A 261 -20.06 6.59 -34.13
N LEU A 262 -19.64 6.22 -32.92
CA LEU A 262 -19.40 7.18 -31.85
C LEU A 262 -18.04 7.88 -31.99
N GLY A 263 -17.21 7.43 -32.93
CA GLY A 263 -15.86 7.93 -33.13
C GLY A 263 -14.96 7.63 -31.93
N TRP A 264 -13.89 8.40 -31.81
CA TRP A 264 -12.99 8.33 -30.66
C TRP A 264 -13.62 8.93 -29.41
N LYS A 265 -13.72 8.11 -28.36
CA LYS A 265 -14.12 8.54 -27.02
C LYS A 265 -13.01 8.26 -26.02
N ALA A 266 -12.68 9.26 -25.21
CA ALA A 266 -11.78 9.05 -24.07
C ALA A 266 -12.49 8.22 -23.00
N ALA A 267 -11.75 7.40 -22.25
CA ALA A 267 -12.35 6.54 -21.22
C ALA A 267 -13.24 7.31 -20.22
N PRO A 268 -12.89 8.53 -19.75
CA PRO A 268 -13.76 9.30 -18.85
C PRO A 268 -15.07 9.80 -19.48
N GLN A 269 -15.20 9.79 -20.80
CA GLN A 269 -16.42 10.21 -21.52
C GLN A 269 -17.42 9.06 -21.72
N LEU A 270 -17.04 7.83 -21.36
CA LEU A 270 -17.83 6.64 -21.58
C LEU A 270 -18.56 6.23 -20.29
N SER A 271 -19.76 5.69 -20.45
CA SER A 271 -20.49 5.10 -19.33
C SER A 271 -19.74 3.88 -18.78
N PHE A 272 -20.00 3.54 -17.52
CA PHE A 272 -19.44 2.36 -16.88
C PHE A 272 -19.73 1.07 -17.67
N GLY A 273 -20.96 0.92 -18.17
CA GLY A 273 -21.38 -0.25 -18.95
C GLY A 273 -20.53 -0.42 -20.22
N TYR A 274 -20.22 0.70 -20.89
CA TYR A 274 -19.36 0.72 -22.07
C TYR A 274 -17.92 0.34 -21.71
N LEU A 275 -17.33 0.96 -20.68
CA LEU A 275 -15.96 0.64 -20.27
C LEU A 275 -15.80 -0.82 -19.86
N LYS A 276 -16.77 -1.36 -19.10
CA LYS A 276 -16.77 -2.77 -18.70
C LYS A 276 -16.78 -3.69 -19.91
N ALA A 277 -17.65 -3.42 -20.89
CA ALA A 277 -17.71 -4.18 -22.13
C ALA A 277 -16.42 -4.08 -22.95
N LEU A 278 -15.95 -2.85 -23.22
CA LEU A 278 -14.78 -2.60 -24.09
C LEU A 278 -13.47 -3.13 -23.50
N ASN A 279 -13.32 -3.17 -22.17
CA ASN A 279 -12.14 -3.75 -21.52
C ASN A 279 -12.03 -5.28 -21.63
N GLN A 280 -13.10 -5.95 -22.07
CA GLN A 280 -13.12 -7.38 -22.31
C GLN A 280 -12.89 -7.73 -23.78
N LEU A 281 -12.85 -6.73 -24.67
CA LEU A 281 -12.75 -6.92 -26.11
C LEU A 281 -11.33 -6.72 -26.64
N ASP A 282 -11.00 -7.54 -27.62
CA ASP A 282 -9.93 -7.26 -28.57
C ASP A 282 -10.43 -6.36 -29.71
N ILE A 283 -9.48 -5.72 -30.39
CA ILE A 283 -9.76 -4.87 -31.56
C ILE A 283 -10.51 -5.71 -32.62
N GLY A 284 -11.62 -5.16 -33.12
CA GLY A 284 -12.51 -5.79 -34.09
C GLY A 284 -13.66 -6.61 -33.48
N GLN A 285 -13.62 -6.94 -32.19
CA GLN A 285 -14.64 -7.76 -31.54
C GLN A 285 -15.92 -6.99 -31.18
N VAL A 286 -17.00 -7.75 -31.01
CA VAL A 286 -18.34 -7.26 -30.64
C VAL A 286 -18.67 -7.63 -29.20
N SER A 287 -19.18 -6.68 -28.41
CA SER A 287 -19.55 -6.85 -27.01
C SER A 287 -20.71 -7.80 -26.81
N GLU A 288 -20.86 -8.33 -25.59
CA GLU A 288 -22.16 -8.79 -25.11
C GLU A 288 -23.19 -7.64 -25.11
N VAL A 289 -24.49 -7.99 -25.07
CA VAL A 289 -25.55 -6.99 -24.96
C VAL A 289 -25.44 -6.30 -23.60
N ILE A 290 -25.31 -4.97 -23.62
CA ILE A 290 -25.39 -4.12 -22.42
C ILE A 290 -26.64 -3.28 -22.48
N HIS A 291 -27.04 -2.65 -21.38
CA HIS A 291 -28.20 -1.77 -21.36
C HIS A 291 -27.96 -0.53 -20.51
N ASP A 292 -28.62 0.56 -20.87
CA ASP A 292 -28.74 1.79 -20.09
C ASP A 292 -30.17 2.35 -20.17
N ALA A 293 -30.36 3.62 -19.82
CA ALA A 293 -31.66 4.28 -19.86
C ALA A 293 -32.25 4.47 -21.28
N GLN A 294 -31.41 4.47 -22.32
CA GLN A 294 -31.81 4.63 -23.72
C GLN A 294 -32.22 3.31 -24.36
N GLY A 295 -31.59 2.21 -23.95
CA GLY A 295 -31.97 0.88 -24.38
C GLY A 295 -30.87 -0.16 -24.27
N PHE A 296 -30.90 -1.13 -25.18
CA PHE A 296 -29.92 -2.21 -25.25
C PHE A 296 -28.91 -1.93 -26.35
N HIS A 297 -27.64 -1.97 -25.99
CA HIS A 297 -26.52 -1.66 -26.87
C HIS A 297 -25.72 -2.92 -27.19
N VAL A 298 -25.21 -2.97 -28.42
CA VAL A 298 -24.20 -3.91 -28.88
C VAL A 298 -23.07 -3.07 -29.45
N LEU A 299 -21.88 -3.19 -28.87
CA LEU A 299 -20.74 -2.36 -29.22
C LEU A 299 -19.75 -3.13 -30.08
N LYS A 300 -19.09 -2.47 -31.02
CA LYS A 300 -17.87 -2.96 -31.67
C LYS A 300 -16.70 -2.08 -31.28
N LEU A 301 -15.63 -2.72 -30.81
CA LEU A 301 -14.36 -2.04 -30.58
C LEU A 301 -13.62 -1.95 -31.92
N VAL A 302 -13.61 -0.78 -32.56
CA VAL A 302 -12.93 -0.58 -33.83
C VAL A 302 -11.43 -0.44 -33.62
N GLU A 303 -11.02 0.40 -32.67
CA GLU A 303 -9.63 0.61 -32.27
C GLU A 303 -9.53 1.04 -30.80
N LYS A 304 -8.34 0.89 -30.20
CA LYS A 304 -8.00 1.47 -28.90
C LYS A 304 -6.61 2.10 -28.96
N ARG A 305 -6.43 3.25 -28.31
CA ARG A 305 -5.14 3.95 -28.23
C ARG A 305 -4.93 4.60 -26.88
N GLY A 306 -3.67 4.81 -26.52
CA GLY A 306 -3.30 5.42 -25.25
C GLY A 306 -3.49 4.47 -24.06
N GLY A 307 -3.09 4.93 -22.88
CA GLY A 307 -2.79 4.05 -21.75
C GLY A 307 -1.44 3.33 -21.93
N VAL A 308 -0.92 2.76 -20.84
CA VAL A 308 0.35 2.03 -20.87
C VAL A 308 0.09 0.63 -21.42
N ASP A 309 -0.06 0.46 -22.73
CA ASP A 309 -0.22 -0.89 -23.30
C ASP A 309 1.16 -1.56 -23.42
N LYS A 310 1.71 -2.01 -22.28
CA LYS A 310 2.86 -2.91 -22.27
C LYS A 310 2.35 -4.34 -22.27
N LYS A 311 2.00 -4.85 -23.45
CA LYS A 311 1.92 -6.30 -23.69
C LYS A 311 3.28 -6.89 -23.29
N SER A 312 3.25 -7.76 -22.28
CA SER A 312 4.43 -8.45 -21.76
C SER A 312 4.36 -9.89 -22.21
N GLN A 313 5.35 -10.32 -23.00
CA GLN A 313 5.50 -11.73 -23.33
C GLN A 313 6.08 -12.41 -22.10
N GLN A 314 5.24 -13.18 -21.41
CA GLN A 314 5.67 -14.02 -20.31
C GLN A 314 5.98 -15.42 -20.82
N VAL A 315 7.05 -15.96 -20.29
CA VAL A 315 7.51 -17.32 -20.59
C VAL A 315 7.56 -18.11 -19.29
N ARG A 316 7.16 -19.37 -19.36
CA ARG A 316 7.41 -20.36 -18.31
C ARG A 316 8.56 -21.23 -18.77
N ALA A 317 9.65 -21.19 -18.03
CA ALA A 317 10.87 -21.90 -18.39
C ALA A 317 11.49 -22.58 -17.18
N ARG A 318 12.33 -23.59 -17.45
CA ARG A 318 13.19 -24.21 -16.45
C ARG A 318 14.64 -24.20 -16.91
N HIS A 319 15.58 -24.10 -15.97
CA HIS A 319 17.00 -24.03 -16.30
C HIS A 319 17.88 -24.83 -15.34
N ILE A 320 19.06 -25.22 -15.84
CA ILE A 320 20.19 -25.70 -15.05
C ILE A 320 21.34 -24.72 -15.26
N LEU A 321 21.87 -24.16 -14.17
CA LEU A 321 23.03 -23.26 -14.19
C LEU A 321 24.25 -23.96 -13.60
N ILE A 322 25.38 -23.94 -14.29
CA ILE A 322 26.71 -24.22 -13.72
C ILE A 322 27.44 -22.89 -13.59
N ALA A 323 27.90 -22.55 -12.39
CA ALA A 323 28.48 -21.24 -12.11
C ALA A 323 29.79 -21.05 -12.88
N ALA A 324 30.05 -19.82 -13.35
CA ALA A 324 31.29 -19.50 -14.08
C ALA A 324 32.57 -19.74 -13.26
N SER A 325 32.46 -19.71 -11.93
CA SER A 325 33.56 -19.95 -10.99
C SER A 325 33.90 -21.43 -10.81
N GLU A 326 33.09 -22.36 -11.30
CA GLU A 326 33.39 -23.78 -11.22
C GLU A 326 34.49 -24.16 -12.21
N PRO A 327 35.52 -24.93 -11.79
CA PRO A 327 36.45 -25.57 -12.72
C PRO A 327 35.66 -26.41 -13.73
N ASP A 328 36.05 -26.33 -15.00
CA ASP A 328 35.45 -27.10 -16.09
C ASP A 328 33.94 -26.89 -16.30
N ALA A 329 33.39 -25.75 -15.86
CA ALA A 329 31.96 -25.44 -15.93
C ALA A 329 31.33 -25.72 -17.32
N LYS A 330 32.07 -25.42 -18.39
CA LYS A 330 31.66 -25.66 -19.78
C LYS A 330 31.59 -27.15 -20.13
N SER A 331 32.55 -27.96 -19.70
CA SER A 331 32.55 -29.41 -19.92
C SER A 331 31.41 -30.06 -19.14
N LYS A 332 31.23 -29.65 -17.88
CA LYS A 332 30.18 -30.17 -16.99
C LYS A 332 28.77 -29.93 -17.53
N ILE A 333 28.46 -28.71 -17.98
CA ILE A 333 27.14 -28.42 -18.57
C ILE A 333 26.93 -29.19 -19.90
N GLN A 334 27.99 -29.46 -20.67
CA GLN A 334 27.91 -30.27 -21.89
C GLN A 334 27.58 -31.73 -21.58
N GLN A 335 28.16 -32.31 -20.53
CA GLN A 335 27.84 -33.66 -20.05
C GLN A 335 26.38 -33.74 -19.56
N ILE A 336 25.92 -32.76 -18.78
CA ILE A 336 24.53 -32.68 -18.34
C ILE A 336 23.58 -32.61 -19.55
N ARG A 337 23.94 -31.83 -20.58
CA ARG A 337 23.15 -31.77 -21.82
C ARG A 337 23.06 -33.13 -22.51
N GLN A 338 24.15 -33.88 -22.59
CA GLN A 338 24.15 -35.22 -23.20
C GLN A 338 23.20 -36.16 -22.44
N GLN A 339 23.23 -36.16 -21.10
CA GLN A 339 22.32 -36.96 -20.28
C GLN A 339 20.86 -36.59 -20.54
N LEU A 340 20.53 -35.29 -20.61
CA LEU A 340 19.17 -34.83 -20.91
C LEU A 340 18.70 -35.26 -22.30
N VAL A 341 19.59 -35.21 -23.31
CA VAL A 341 19.28 -35.68 -24.67
C VAL A 341 19.07 -37.21 -24.69
N GLN A 342 19.75 -37.96 -23.82
CA GLN A 342 19.58 -39.41 -23.64
C GLN A 342 18.34 -39.76 -22.80
N GLY A 343 17.54 -38.78 -22.36
CA GLY A 343 16.28 -39.01 -21.64
C GLY A 343 16.38 -38.93 -20.12
N ALA A 344 17.48 -38.44 -19.55
CA ALA A 344 17.56 -38.17 -18.12
C ALA A 344 16.54 -37.09 -17.68
N ASP A 345 16.01 -37.22 -16.47
CA ASP A 345 15.04 -36.27 -15.93
C ASP A 345 15.67 -34.90 -15.63
N PHE A 346 15.12 -33.86 -16.23
CA PHE A 346 15.58 -32.48 -16.08
C PHE A 346 15.50 -32.02 -14.63
N ALA A 347 14.40 -32.31 -13.93
CA ALA A 347 14.18 -31.82 -12.58
C ALA A 347 15.21 -32.41 -11.60
N THR A 348 15.55 -33.68 -11.78
CA THR A 348 16.58 -34.39 -11.01
C THR A 348 17.95 -33.77 -11.25
N LEU A 349 18.35 -33.59 -12.51
CA LEU A 349 19.64 -32.96 -12.83
C LEU A 349 19.72 -31.51 -12.36
N ALA A 350 18.62 -30.76 -12.41
CA ALA A 350 18.55 -29.40 -11.89
C ALA A 350 18.75 -29.36 -10.36
N LYS A 351 18.10 -30.26 -9.61
CA LYS A 351 18.26 -30.36 -8.15
C LYS A 351 19.69 -30.67 -7.74
N VAL A 352 20.34 -31.58 -8.47
CA VAL A 352 21.69 -32.05 -8.17
C VAL A 352 22.75 -31.00 -8.56
N TYR A 353 22.68 -30.48 -9.78
CA TYR A 353 23.79 -29.74 -10.37
C TYR A 353 23.60 -28.23 -10.41
N SER A 354 22.38 -27.71 -10.35
CA SER A 354 22.17 -26.27 -10.55
C SER A 354 22.76 -25.44 -9.40
N ALA A 355 23.55 -24.42 -9.76
CA ALA A 355 24.07 -23.41 -8.85
C ALA A 355 23.00 -22.39 -8.43
N ASP A 356 21.89 -22.27 -9.19
CA ASP A 356 20.74 -21.47 -8.77
C ASP A 356 19.86 -22.26 -7.77
N LYS A 357 20.22 -22.16 -6.48
CA LYS A 357 19.57 -22.92 -5.41
C LYS A 357 18.07 -22.63 -5.26
N LYS A 358 17.60 -21.45 -5.67
CA LYS A 358 16.17 -21.08 -5.56
C LYS A 358 15.30 -21.86 -6.54
N SER A 359 15.77 -22.03 -7.79
CA SER A 359 15.03 -22.80 -8.79
C SER A 359 15.37 -24.29 -8.74
N ALA A 360 16.60 -24.66 -8.36
CA ALA A 360 17.08 -26.04 -8.27
C ALA A 360 16.14 -26.94 -7.46
N VAL A 361 15.72 -26.49 -6.26
CA VAL A 361 14.81 -27.25 -5.39
C VAL A 361 13.47 -27.59 -6.05
N ASN A 362 13.04 -26.77 -7.01
CA ASN A 362 11.83 -26.93 -7.81
C ASN A 362 12.13 -27.49 -9.22
N GLY A 363 13.20 -28.26 -9.37
CA GLY A 363 13.56 -28.87 -10.65
C GLY A 363 14.01 -27.88 -11.72
N GLY A 364 14.56 -26.74 -11.30
CA GLY A 364 15.02 -25.67 -12.20
C GLY A 364 13.91 -24.73 -12.67
N ASN A 365 12.68 -24.90 -12.19
CA ASN A 365 11.53 -24.08 -12.61
C ASN A 365 11.69 -22.61 -12.19
N LEU A 366 11.55 -21.70 -13.16
CA LEU A 366 11.63 -20.25 -12.97
C LEU A 366 10.26 -19.58 -12.81
N GLY A 367 9.17 -20.32 -13.02
CA GLY A 367 7.81 -19.79 -13.05
C GLY A 367 7.55 -18.90 -14.26
N TRP A 368 6.44 -18.15 -14.22
CA TRP A 368 6.10 -17.16 -15.24
C TRP A 368 6.89 -15.87 -15.04
N SER A 369 7.65 -15.46 -16.06
CA SER A 369 8.37 -14.18 -16.04
C SER A 369 8.40 -13.54 -17.42
N ASP A 370 8.51 -12.21 -17.45
CA ASP A 370 8.77 -11.45 -18.68
C ASP A 370 10.20 -11.71 -19.17
N SER A 371 10.36 -12.06 -20.45
CA SER A 371 11.66 -12.32 -21.08
C SER A 371 12.65 -11.17 -20.90
N LYS A 372 12.17 -9.93 -20.84
CA LYS A 372 12.98 -8.71 -20.66
C LYS A 372 13.65 -8.62 -19.29
N ARG A 373 13.23 -9.44 -18.31
CA ARG A 373 13.88 -9.50 -16.98
C ARG A 373 15.13 -10.38 -16.99
N TYR A 374 15.30 -11.21 -18.00
CA TYR A 374 16.48 -12.06 -18.14
C TYR A 374 17.65 -11.31 -18.77
N VAL A 375 18.86 -11.83 -18.56
CA VAL A 375 20.06 -11.35 -19.25
C VAL A 375 19.96 -11.62 -20.76
N PRO A 376 20.57 -10.80 -21.64
CA PRO A 376 20.25 -10.80 -23.07
C PRO A 376 20.34 -12.16 -23.77
N ALA A 377 21.39 -12.94 -23.51
CA ALA A 377 21.56 -14.26 -24.12
C ALA A 377 20.48 -15.27 -23.66
N PHE A 378 20.07 -15.18 -22.39
CA PHE A 378 19.02 -16.03 -21.83
C PHE A 378 17.63 -15.59 -22.33
N ALA A 379 17.37 -14.27 -22.37
CA ALA A 379 16.14 -13.69 -22.91
C ALA A 379 15.92 -14.13 -24.37
N LYS A 380 16.95 -13.99 -25.22
CA LYS A 380 16.91 -14.43 -26.61
C LYS A 380 16.53 -15.90 -26.73
N ALA A 381 17.17 -16.76 -25.93
CA ALA A 381 16.85 -18.19 -25.94
C ALA A 381 15.40 -18.46 -25.50
N THR A 382 14.90 -17.76 -24.48
CA THR A 382 13.50 -17.90 -24.05
C THR A 382 12.49 -17.41 -25.09
N GLU A 383 12.88 -16.54 -26.01
CA GLU A 383 12.02 -16.03 -27.09
C GLU A 383 12.05 -16.94 -28.32
N THR A 384 13.22 -17.51 -28.67
CA THR A 384 13.40 -18.23 -29.94
C THR A 384 13.28 -19.75 -29.85
N LEU A 385 13.46 -20.36 -28.67
CA LEU A 385 13.41 -21.82 -28.54
C LEU A 385 12.02 -22.38 -28.85
N THR A 386 11.94 -23.52 -29.52
CA THR A 386 10.68 -24.24 -29.64
C THR A 386 10.18 -24.68 -28.26
N LEU A 387 8.86 -24.74 -28.07
CA LEU A 387 8.30 -25.22 -26.81
C LEU A 387 8.73 -26.67 -26.54
N ASN A 388 9.03 -26.95 -25.28
CA ASN A 388 9.45 -28.26 -24.76
C ASN A 388 10.71 -28.83 -25.43
N THR A 389 11.58 -27.98 -25.96
CA THR A 389 12.90 -28.40 -26.48
C THR A 389 14.04 -27.90 -25.62
N LEU A 390 15.08 -28.73 -25.50
CA LEU A 390 16.29 -28.40 -24.76
C LEU A 390 17.18 -27.48 -25.58
N SER A 391 17.67 -26.41 -24.95
CA SER A 391 18.55 -25.43 -25.57
C SER A 391 19.95 -25.98 -25.89
N PRO A 392 20.70 -25.31 -26.79
CA PRO A 392 22.16 -25.38 -26.73
C PRO A 392 22.68 -24.81 -25.40
N VAL A 393 23.97 -25.00 -25.10
CA VAL A 393 24.61 -24.39 -23.93
C VAL A 393 24.63 -22.87 -24.11
N ILE A 394 24.01 -22.15 -23.18
CA ILE A 394 23.91 -20.68 -23.20
C ILE A 394 24.90 -20.12 -22.19
N GLN A 395 25.86 -19.31 -22.64
CA GLN A 395 26.77 -18.60 -21.73
C GLN A 395 26.18 -17.26 -21.33
N THR A 396 26.20 -16.96 -20.03
CA THR A 396 25.84 -15.65 -19.47
C THR A 396 26.90 -15.20 -18.47
N LYS A 397 26.74 -14.00 -17.91
CA LYS A 397 27.60 -13.49 -16.82
C LYS A 397 27.54 -14.34 -15.54
N PHE A 398 26.53 -15.20 -15.39
CA PHE A 398 26.38 -16.07 -14.23
C PHE A 398 27.02 -17.45 -14.42
N GLY A 399 27.39 -17.81 -15.65
CA GLY A 399 27.93 -19.11 -16.01
C GLY A 399 27.26 -19.71 -17.23
N TYR A 400 27.14 -21.03 -17.24
CA TYR A 400 26.59 -21.77 -18.37
C TYR A 400 25.24 -22.38 -18.03
N HIS A 401 24.29 -22.22 -18.95
CA HIS A 401 22.90 -22.59 -18.75
C HIS A 401 22.43 -23.60 -19.79
N LEU A 402 21.57 -24.52 -19.37
CA LEU A 402 20.63 -25.23 -20.22
C LEU A 402 19.23 -24.78 -19.88
N LEU A 403 18.41 -24.59 -20.90
CA LEU A 403 17.09 -24.00 -20.81
C LEU A 403 16.07 -24.87 -21.55
N GLU A 404 14.87 -24.97 -21.00
CA GLU A 404 13.69 -25.48 -21.71
C GLU A 404 12.53 -24.52 -21.49
N VAL A 405 11.88 -24.09 -22.58
CA VAL A 405 10.70 -23.23 -22.52
C VAL A 405 9.47 -24.10 -22.60
N GLN A 406 8.64 -24.09 -21.57
CA GLN A 406 7.46 -24.96 -21.47
C GLN A 406 6.22 -24.30 -22.05
N GLU A 407 6.03 -23.02 -21.76
CA GLU A 407 4.85 -22.26 -22.18
C GLU A 407 5.22 -20.80 -22.48
N ARG A 408 4.43 -20.16 -23.35
CA ARG A 408 4.45 -18.71 -23.60
C ARG A 408 3.04 -18.15 -23.52
N ARG A 409 2.90 -16.98 -22.94
CA ARG A 409 1.63 -16.25 -22.92
C ARG A 409 1.88 -14.76 -23.06
N GLU A 410 1.01 -14.10 -23.78
CA GLU A 410 0.95 -12.64 -23.79
C GLU A 410 0.05 -12.20 -22.63
N VAL A 411 0.62 -11.47 -21.68
CA VAL A 411 -0.16 -10.87 -20.60
C VAL A 411 -0.23 -9.38 -20.85
N ASP A 412 -1.44 -8.83 -20.80
CA ASP A 412 -1.61 -7.41 -20.60
C ASP A 412 -1.11 -7.07 -19.18
N ALA A 413 0.16 -6.66 -19.09
CA ALA A 413 0.82 -6.35 -17.82
C ALA A 413 0.07 -5.24 -17.07
N SER A 414 -0.70 -4.42 -17.79
CA SER A 414 -1.49 -3.34 -17.22
C SER A 414 -2.74 -3.88 -16.55
N LYS A 415 -3.40 -4.89 -17.10
CA LYS A 415 -4.52 -5.58 -16.41
C LYS A 415 -4.05 -6.30 -15.13
N ALA A 416 -2.91 -6.98 -15.17
CA ALA A 416 -2.38 -7.69 -14.01
C ALA A 416 -1.94 -6.73 -12.88
N ALA A 417 -1.24 -5.64 -13.24
CA ALA A 417 -0.86 -4.59 -12.29
C ALA A 417 -2.08 -3.89 -11.68
N LEU A 418 -3.11 -3.68 -12.50
CA LEU A 418 -4.38 -3.10 -12.06
C LEU A 418 -5.08 -3.98 -11.03
N GLN A 419 -5.20 -5.28 -11.31
CA GLN A 419 -5.78 -6.25 -10.38
C GLN A 419 -5.02 -6.34 -9.07
N ALA A 420 -3.68 -6.32 -9.11
CA ALA A 420 -2.87 -6.31 -7.89
C ALA A 420 -3.11 -5.04 -7.06
N THR A 421 -3.22 -3.88 -7.71
CA THR A 421 -3.49 -2.60 -7.05
C THR A 421 -4.90 -2.58 -6.43
N ALA A 422 -5.91 -3.01 -7.18
CA ALA A 422 -7.30 -3.09 -6.72
C ALA A 422 -7.43 -4.06 -5.52
N ARG A 423 -6.81 -5.24 -5.58
CA ARG A 423 -6.75 -6.18 -4.45
C ARG A 423 -6.17 -5.52 -3.21
N GLN A 424 -5.05 -4.81 -3.35
CA GLN A 424 -4.40 -4.15 -2.23
C GLN A 424 -5.28 -3.04 -1.64
N ALA A 425 -6.01 -2.29 -2.48
CA ALA A 425 -6.91 -1.24 -2.03
C ALA A 425 -8.10 -1.81 -1.22
N ILE A 426 -8.76 -2.85 -1.74
CA ILE A 426 -9.86 -3.55 -1.04
C ILE A 426 -9.35 -4.11 0.30
N LEU A 427 -8.21 -4.79 0.25
CA LEU A 427 -7.60 -5.39 1.43
C LEU A 427 -7.32 -4.33 2.50
N SER A 428 -6.69 -3.22 2.12
CA SER A 428 -6.32 -2.15 3.06
C SER A 428 -7.56 -1.47 3.66
N LYS A 429 -8.61 -1.26 2.86
CA LYS A 429 -9.88 -0.69 3.33
C LYS A 429 -10.59 -1.62 4.32
N ARG A 430 -10.70 -2.91 3.98
CA ARG A 430 -11.30 -3.93 4.85
C ARG A 430 -10.54 -4.07 6.15
N GLN A 431 -9.21 -4.17 6.08
CA GLN A 431 -8.34 -4.23 7.26
C GLN A 431 -8.54 -3.03 8.20
N ALA A 432 -8.74 -1.82 7.66
CA ALA A 432 -9.04 -0.65 8.47
C ALA A 432 -10.42 -0.76 9.15
N GLN A 433 -11.45 -1.11 8.39
CA GLN A 433 -12.83 -1.26 8.91
C GLN A 433 -12.94 -2.35 9.98
N ASP A 434 -12.34 -3.52 9.73
CA ASP A 434 -12.33 -4.64 10.68
C ASP A 434 -11.60 -4.28 11.96
N TYR A 435 -10.49 -3.55 11.85
CA TYR A 435 -9.73 -3.08 13.00
C TYR A 435 -10.51 -2.05 13.81
N ASP A 436 -11.18 -1.09 13.16
CA ASP A 436 -12.00 -0.08 13.84
C ASP A 436 -13.18 -0.72 14.57
N ALA A 437 -13.88 -1.68 13.94
CA ALA A 437 -14.95 -2.45 14.58
C ALA A 437 -14.42 -3.26 15.78
N TRP A 438 -13.23 -3.84 15.65
CA TRP A 438 -12.58 -4.54 16.77
C TRP A 438 -12.22 -3.60 17.92
N LEU A 439 -11.69 -2.40 17.65
CA LEU A 439 -11.43 -1.39 18.68
C LEU A 439 -12.70 -0.96 19.42
N GLN A 440 -13.83 -0.83 18.70
CA GLN A 440 -15.13 -0.55 19.33
C GLN A 440 -15.55 -1.69 20.26
N SER A 441 -15.43 -2.94 19.82
CA SER A 441 -15.73 -4.10 20.67
C SER A 441 -14.83 -4.19 21.91
N LEU A 442 -13.55 -3.85 21.79
CA LEU A 442 -12.64 -3.77 22.93
C LEU A 442 -13.11 -2.75 23.95
N ARG A 443 -13.56 -1.59 23.50
CA ARG A 443 -14.07 -0.53 24.39
C ARG A 443 -15.38 -0.93 25.06
N ASN A 444 -16.31 -1.51 24.30
CA ASN A 444 -17.63 -1.90 24.82
C ASN A 444 -17.55 -3.05 25.84
N ASN A 445 -16.57 -3.93 25.70
CA ASN A 445 -16.37 -5.06 26.60
C ASN A 445 -15.45 -4.75 27.80
N ALA A 446 -14.95 -3.51 27.89
CA ALA A 446 -14.07 -3.09 28.96
C ALA A 446 -14.83 -2.45 30.12
N HIS A 447 -14.36 -2.68 31.34
CA HIS A 447 -14.78 -1.90 32.50
C HIS A 447 -13.99 -0.59 32.52
N ILE A 448 -14.67 0.54 32.32
CA ILE A 448 -14.07 1.87 32.29
C ILE A 448 -14.79 2.77 33.29
N GLU A 449 -14.07 3.19 34.34
CA GLU A 449 -14.60 4.06 35.39
C GLU A 449 -13.87 5.41 35.35
N TYR A 450 -14.60 6.49 35.06
CA TYR A 450 -14.05 7.84 35.08
C TYR A 450 -14.17 8.42 36.48
N ARG A 451 -13.05 8.74 37.13
CA ARG A 451 -13.03 9.18 38.53
C ARG A 451 -12.88 10.68 38.73
N ILE A 452 -12.60 11.44 37.68
CA ILE A 452 -12.41 12.89 37.77
C ILE A 452 -13.22 13.61 36.69
N GLY A 453 -14.15 14.47 37.12
CA GLY A 453 -14.63 15.59 36.32
C GLY A 453 -13.50 16.60 36.19
N VAL A 454 -12.77 16.55 35.08
CA VAL A 454 -11.79 17.58 34.71
C VAL A 454 -12.61 18.83 34.34
N LYS A 455 -12.95 19.65 35.33
CA LYS A 455 -13.58 20.96 35.12
C LYS A 455 -12.61 21.92 34.45
#